data_AF-A0A0F8UNZ1-F1
#
_entry.id   AF-A0A0F8UNZ1-F1
#
_cell.length_a   1.000
_cell.length_b   1.000
_cell.length_c   1.000
_cell.angle_alpha   90.00
_cell.angle_beta   90.00
_cell.angle_gamma   90.00
#
_symmetry.space_group_name_H-M   'P 1'
#
loop_
_entity.id
_entity.type
_entity.pdbx_description
1 polymer ?
#
loop_
_entity_poly.entity_id
_entity_poly.type
_entity_poly.pdbx_seq_one_letter_code
_entity_poly.pdbx_strand_id
1 'polypeptide(L)'
;MSTLESSSASSEAPPDADPLHGQESVLPRLETLISHLVAAKRSLSSINHVWRANEIVTAARSTLEESVVVSARTGFLRNGLNNQLRLLYNVRSEVEEISLRGRSEFAGALKSLDAADARLRKTLGSLRETIVHASFRPEGEEPKSLHDFVDERGVEELHATLKSSIDRTNASQAELDSSNFAFDDELQAIKKALGNYRAATKLASSRSSVSSSASQSASNSSLPSLTSMPSMVHSLEMHAQEMANLLESLVRHFDLCVTAVKHTEGGGAAAKSITGDMPAGVISSRGGANIEEDINSNLNAPLDPLSDCEYQEMVNVIINDAAEAEDVVMEIQDRIGEMESVMENLLAQRDNFVAVYNATKGVFTHLSSLSSARLPGYIAEAHNFTRVWNEEHDRIKGGLADLSDLNSLYDGFLEAYDGLIIEVARRRHVRHRVEKILRDTRQKLDQLYEEDVNARETFRVEQGDYLPSDIWPGLGREPMRIAFRRISGGLLKGVLAENPDVETQIDQPGDGAVPKTAPQREDSGEGEIIPELPKSLFEQALARLKGRSRAVS
;
A
#
# COMPACT_ATOMS: atom_id res chain seq x y z
N MET A 1 46.54 -21.68 57.67
CA MET A 1 47.75 -20.85 57.51
C MET A 1 47.32 -19.40 57.56
N SER A 2 47.66 -18.56 58.54
CA SER A 2 48.56 -18.69 59.67
C SER A 2 48.05 -17.79 60.80
N THR A 3 48.25 -18.27 62.01
CA THR A 3 48.17 -17.60 63.31
C THR A 3 49.15 -16.43 63.40
N LEU A 4 48.89 -15.46 64.29
CA LEU A 4 49.81 -15.12 65.38
C LEU A 4 49.18 -14.11 66.36
N GLU A 5 49.05 -14.56 67.60
CA GLU A 5 48.94 -13.78 68.82
C GLU A 5 50.25 -13.00 69.08
N SER A 6 50.17 -11.90 69.83
CA SER A 6 51.19 -11.57 70.81
C SER A 6 50.61 -10.75 71.97
N SER A 7 50.82 -11.31 73.15
CA SER A 7 50.46 -10.84 74.48
C SER A 7 51.61 -10.06 75.13
N SER A 8 51.30 -9.51 76.31
CA SER A 8 52.19 -9.21 77.46
C SER A 8 52.56 -7.74 77.63
N ALA A 9 52.63 -7.13 78.82
CA ALA A 9 52.24 -7.49 80.19
C ALA A 9 52.55 -6.27 81.09
N SER A 10 51.72 -6.05 82.11
CA SER A 10 52.01 -5.66 83.51
C SER A 10 52.92 -4.46 83.87
N SER A 11 52.38 -3.55 84.70
CA SER A 11 52.91 -3.15 86.03
C SER A 11 51.87 -2.27 86.75
N GLU A 12 51.30 -2.75 87.86
CA GLU A 12 51.59 -2.35 89.26
C GLU A 12 50.77 -1.15 89.78
N ALA A 13 50.22 -1.31 90.99
CA ALA A 13 49.37 -0.37 91.74
C ALA A 13 50.09 0.07 93.04
N PRO A 14 49.40 0.80 93.96
CA PRO A 14 49.20 2.26 94.10
C PRO A 14 50.14 2.87 95.19
N PRO A 15 50.02 4.17 95.59
CA PRO A 15 49.18 4.47 96.77
C PRO A 15 48.61 5.93 96.89
N ASP A 16 47.76 6.10 97.91
CA ASP A 16 47.47 7.30 98.74
C ASP A 16 46.46 8.40 98.33
N ALA A 17 45.28 8.29 98.95
CA ALA A 17 44.63 9.24 99.89
C ALA A 17 44.50 10.75 99.57
N ASP A 18 43.23 11.15 99.31
CA ASP A 18 42.45 12.31 99.83
C ASP A 18 43.03 13.75 99.88
N PRO A 19 42.19 14.82 99.97
CA PRO A 19 40.84 15.07 99.43
C PRO A 19 40.69 16.49 98.81
N LEU A 20 39.55 16.74 98.14
CA LEU A 20 38.90 18.07 97.95
C LEU A 20 39.80 19.27 97.57
N HIS A 21 39.84 19.62 96.28
CA HIS A 21 39.99 21.02 95.85
C HIS A 21 38.92 21.39 94.84
N GLY A 22 38.26 22.51 95.12
CA GLY A 22 37.05 22.99 94.48
C GLY A 22 37.19 23.24 92.99
N GLN A 23 36.20 22.76 92.27
CA GLN A 23 35.91 23.13 90.89
C GLN A 23 35.35 24.56 90.93
N GLU A 24 36.23 25.57 90.99
CA GLU A 24 35.89 26.92 90.58
C GLU A 24 35.58 26.87 89.08
N SER A 25 34.31 26.69 88.76
CA SER A 25 33.77 26.90 87.43
C SER A 25 33.93 28.38 87.07
N VAL A 26 35.05 28.71 86.43
CA VAL A 26 35.31 30.03 85.87
C VAL A 26 34.20 30.33 84.87
N LEU A 27 33.32 31.28 85.19
CA LEU A 27 32.34 31.81 84.23
C LEU A 27 33.09 32.21 82.95
N PRO A 28 32.63 31.80 81.75
CA PRO A 28 33.30 32.18 80.52
C PRO A 28 33.27 33.70 80.35
N ARG A 29 34.41 34.24 79.91
CA ARG A 29 34.58 35.67 79.65
C ARG A 29 33.70 36.07 78.46
N LEU A 30 33.16 37.29 78.50
CA LEU A 30 32.33 37.89 77.44
C LEU A 30 32.92 37.70 76.02
N GLU A 31 34.24 37.75 75.88
CA GLU A 31 34.96 37.51 74.63
C GLU A 31 34.72 36.12 74.04
N THR A 32 34.63 35.08 74.88
CA THR A 32 34.36 33.70 74.47
C THR A 32 32.92 33.56 73.95
N LEU A 33 31.94 34.14 74.65
CA LEU A 33 30.54 34.13 74.20
C LEU A 33 30.34 34.92 72.90
N ILE A 34 31.06 36.04 72.72
CA ILE A 34 31.06 36.80 71.46
C ILE A 34 31.66 35.94 70.33
N SER A 35 32.74 35.20 70.58
CA SER A 35 33.33 34.31 69.56
C SER A 35 32.37 33.19 69.15
N HIS A 36 31.64 32.58 70.10
CA HIS A 36 30.61 31.58 69.80
C HIS A 36 29.43 32.19 69.05
N LEU A 37 28.99 33.40 69.40
CA LEU A 37 27.94 34.11 68.65
C LEU A 37 28.34 34.42 67.21
N VAL A 38 29.59 34.83 66.97
CA VAL A 38 30.11 35.08 65.62
C VAL A 38 30.25 33.77 64.82
N ALA A 39 30.70 32.68 65.47
CA ALA A 39 30.75 31.35 64.86
C ALA A 39 29.34 30.85 64.50
N ALA A 40 28.38 30.94 65.42
CA ALA A 40 26.98 30.58 65.17
C ALA A 40 26.36 31.42 64.03
N LYS A 41 26.66 32.73 63.97
CA LYS A 41 26.24 33.61 62.85
C LYS A 41 26.81 33.12 61.52
N ARG A 42 28.08 32.70 61.50
CA ARG A 42 28.71 32.14 60.30
C ARG A 42 28.06 30.80 59.92
N SER A 43 27.83 29.91 60.87
CA SER A 43 27.15 28.62 60.64
C SER A 43 25.72 28.81 60.12
N LEU A 44 25.04 29.89 60.51
CA LEU A 44 23.71 30.25 59.99
C LEU A 44 23.71 30.63 58.50
N SER A 45 24.87 30.89 57.88
CA SER A 45 24.94 31.07 56.41
C SER A 45 24.55 29.81 55.63
N SER A 46 24.52 28.65 56.28
CA SER A 46 24.02 27.37 55.76
C SER A 46 22.54 27.42 55.35
N ILE A 47 21.78 28.45 55.77
CA ILE A 47 20.42 28.73 55.31
C ILE A 47 20.30 28.74 53.78
N ASN A 48 21.33 29.22 53.06
CA ASN A 48 21.34 29.24 51.59
C ASN A 48 21.31 27.83 51.00
N HIS A 49 21.94 26.85 51.65
CA HIS A 49 21.91 25.45 51.22
C HIS A 49 20.52 24.83 51.44
N VAL A 50 19.83 25.18 52.52
CA VAL A 50 18.45 24.72 52.77
C VAL A 50 17.46 25.34 51.78
N TRP A 51 17.64 26.62 51.44
CA TRP A 51 16.88 27.25 50.34
C TRP A 51 17.07 26.50 49.03
N ARG A 52 18.33 26.21 48.68
CA ARG A 52 18.68 25.42 47.50
C ARG A 52 18.07 24.02 47.54
N ALA A 53 18.06 23.36 48.70
CA ALA A 53 17.42 22.06 48.88
C ALA A 53 15.91 22.11 48.56
N ASN A 54 15.20 23.13 49.02
CA ASN A 54 13.78 23.31 48.70
C ASN A 54 13.53 23.59 47.20
N GLU A 55 14.41 24.36 46.55
CA GLU A 55 14.38 24.52 45.09
C GLU A 55 14.58 23.19 44.37
N ILE A 56 15.53 22.36 44.82
CA ILE A 56 15.81 21.03 44.24
C ILE A 56 14.57 20.13 44.37
N VAL A 57 13.94 20.05 45.55
CA VAL A 57 12.72 19.24 45.74
C VAL A 57 11.59 19.72 44.83
N THR A 58 11.38 21.04 44.74
CA THR A 58 10.36 21.61 43.86
C THR A 58 10.63 21.28 42.39
N ALA A 59 11.88 21.42 41.94
CA ALA A 59 12.29 21.08 40.58
C ALA A 59 12.21 19.57 40.30
N ALA A 60 12.51 18.73 41.28
CA ALA A 60 12.42 17.27 41.19
C ALA A 60 10.96 16.80 41.03
N ARG A 61 10.03 17.39 41.79
CA ARG A 61 8.58 17.14 41.63
C ARG A 61 8.09 17.53 40.24
N SER A 62 8.44 18.73 39.77
CA SER A 62 8.12 19.17 38.39
C SER A 62 8.69 18.21 37.34
N THR A 63 9.94 17.75 37.53
CA THR A 63 10.61 16.82 36.61
C THR A 63 9.93 15.45 36.56
N LEU A 64 9.45 14.95 37.71
CA LEU A 64 8.65 13.72 37.78
C LEU A 64 7.31 13.88 37.06
N GLU A 65 6.59 14.97 37.29
CA GLU A 65 5.31 15.25 36.62
C GLU A 65 5.47 15.29 35.11
N GLU A 66 6.47 16.02 34.59
CA GLU A 66 6.78 16.08 33.17
C GLU A 66 7.09 14.69 32.60
N SER A 67 7.91 13.91 33.31
CA SER A 67 8.33 12.58 32.87
C SER A 67 7.17 11.59 32.83
N VAL A 68 6.25 11.65 33.80
CA VAL A 68 5.02 10.85 33.82
C VAL A 68 4.12 11.20 32.64
N VAL A 69 3.91 12.49 32.37
CA VAL A 69 3.10 12.96 31.24
C VAL A 69 3.70 12.52 29.91
N VAL A 70 5.01 12.69 29.72
CA VAL A 70 5.71 12.31 28.49
C VAL A 70 5.68 10.80 28.29
N SER A 71 5.89 10.01 29.34
CA SER A 71 5.81 8.54 29.29
C SER A 71 4.41 8.06 28.92
N ALA A 72 3.36 8.61 29.54
CA ALA A 72 1.97 8.27 29.22
C ALA A 72 1.61 8.60 27.76
N ARG A 73 2.00 9.79 27.28
CA ARG A 73 1.81 10.19 25.87
C ARG A 73 2.56 9.27 24.91
N THR A 74 3.80 8.89 25.25
CA THR A 74 4.60 7.95 24.46
C THR A 74 3.94 6.59 24.37
N GLY A 75 3.45 6.06 25.50
CA GLY A 75 2.72 4.78 25.55
C GLY A 75 1.45 4.81 24.68
N PHE A 76 0.65 5.88 24.79
CA PHE A 76 -0.53 6.07 23.95
C PHE A 76 -0.19 6.10 22.45
N LEU A 77 0.80 6.91 22.05
CA LEU A 77 1.25 6.99 20.67
C LEU A 77 1.76 5.64 20.16
N ARG A 78 2.53 4.91 20.97
CA ARG A 78 3.04 3.58 20.59
C ARG A 78 1.92 2.60 20.26
N ASN A 79 0.89 2.55 21.09
CA ASN A 79 -0.24 1.65 20.88
C ASN A 79 -1.03 2.02 19.62
N GLY A 80 -1.26 3.33 19.39
CA GLY A 80 -1.89 3.82 18.15
C GLY A 80 -1.06 3.51 16.90
N LEU A 81 0.26 3.75 16.96
CA LEU A 81 1.19 3.51 15.86
C LEU A 81 1.25 2.05 15.45
N ASN A 82 1.26 1.11 16.39
CA ASN A 82 1.26 -0.32 16.07
C ASN A 82 0.00 -0.72 15.29
N ASN A 83 -1.17 -0.20 15.69
CA ASN A 83 -2.42 -0.46 14.99
C ASN A 83 -2.41 0.15 13.58
N GLN A 84 -1.97 1.41 13.46
CA GLN A 84 -1.89 2.10 12.17
C GLN A 84 -0.88 1.45 11.22
N LEU A 85 0.26 1.00 11.74
CA LEU A 85 1.27 0.30 10.94
C LEU A 85 0.73 -1.03 10.42
N ARG A 86 -0.01 -1.79 11.25
CA ARG A 86 -0.68 -3.01 10.81
C ARG A 86 -1.68 -2.74 9.68
N LEU A 87 -2.50 -1.71 9.82
CA LEU A 87 -3.44 -1.31 8.76
C LEU A 87 -2.71 -0.91 7.47
N LEU A 88 -1.61 -0.16 7.58
CA LEU A 88 -0.81 0.25 6.43
C LEU A 88 -0.22 -0.95 5.68
N TYR A 89 0.33 -1.93 6.41
CA TYR A 89 0.84 -3.17 5.81
C TYR A 89 -0.28 -3.98 5.15
N ASN A 90 -1.46 -4.05 5.75
CA ASN A 90 -2.62 -4.69 5.12
C ASN A 90 -2.96 -4.00 3.80
N VAL A 91 -3.09 -2.67 3.78
CA VAL A 91 -3.35 -1.90 2.54
C VAL A 91 -2.28 -2.15 1.49
N ARG A 92 -1.00 -2.18 1.88
CA ARG A 92 0.10 -2.47 0.95
C ARG A 92 -0.01 -3.87 0.35
N SER A 93 -0.40 -4.87 1.15
CA SER A 93 -0.61 -6.25 0.69
C SER A 93 -1.76 -6.32 -0.32
N GLU A 94 -2.88 -5.66 -0.05
CA GLU A 94 -4.03 -5.63 -0.96
C GLU A 94 -3.69 -4.96 -2.30
N VAL A 95 -2.96 -3.84 -2.26
CA VAL A 95 -2.50 -3.16 -3.48
C VAL A 95 -1.52 -4.05 -4.28
N GLU A 96 -0.66 -4.81 -3.60
CA GLU A 96 0.21 -5.79 -4.26
C GLU A 96 -0.58 -6.89 -4.96
N GLU A 97 -1.58 -7.43 -4.25
CA GLU A 97 -2.42 -8.50 -4.76
C GLU A 97 -3.16 -8.05 -6.02
N ILE A 98 -3.66 -6.81 -6.04
CA ILE A 98 -4.30 -6.22 -7.22
C ILE A 98 -3.32 -6.19 -8.42
N SER A 99 -2.07 -5.75 -8.21
CA SER A 99 -1.07 -5.72 -9.28
C SER A 99 -0.72 -7.14 -9.78
N LEU A 100 -0.49 -8.08 -8.86
CA LEU A 100 -0.15 -9.46 -9.21
C LEU A 100 -1.30 -10.18 -9.92
N ARG A 101 -2.53 -10.01 -9.44
CA ARG A 101 -3.73 -10.55 -10.08
C ARG A 101 -3.90 -9.97 -11.48
N GLY A 102 -3.81 -8.64 -11.62
CA GLY A 102 -3.90 -7.97 -12.91
C GLY A 102 -2.88 -8.49 -13.93
N ARG A 103 -1.61 -8.63 -13.53
CA ARG A 103 -0.56 -9.21 -14.39
C ARG A 103 -0.86 -10.65 -14.80
N SER A 104 -1.32 -11.48 -13.87
CA SER A 104 -1.65 -12.89 -14.14
C SER A 104 -2.82 -13.01 -15.11
N GLU A 105 -3.88 -12.22 -14.90
CA GLU A 105 -5.06 -12.24 -15.78
C GLU A 105 -4.72 -11.68 -17.16
N PHE A 106 -3.93 -10.61 -17.23
CA PHE A 106 -3.46 -10.04 -18.50
C PHE A 106 -2.58 -11.01 -19.29
N ALA A 107 -1.64 -11.69 -18.64
CA ALA A 107 -0.83 -12.73 -19.28
C ALA A 107 -1.70 -13.88 -19.82
N GLY A 108 -2.75 -14.26 -19.09
CA GLY A 108 -3.74 -15.24 -19.56
C GLY A 108 -4.52 -14.77 -20.78
N ALA A 109 -4.98 -13.53 -20.78
CA ALA A 109 -5.69 -12.92 -21.92
C ALA A 109 -4.80 -12.83 -23.16
N LEU A 110 -3.54 -12.39 -23.00
CA LEU A 110 -2.57 -12.30 -24.09
C LEU A 110 -2.30 -13.67 -24.73
N LYS A 111 -2.13 -14.71 -23.91
CA LYS A 111 -1.94 -16.09 -24.42
C LYS A 111 -3.13 -16.58 -25.24
N SER A 112 -4.36 -16.29 -24.80
CA SER A 112 -5.57 -16.62 -25.55
C SER A 112 -5.66 -15.85 -26.86
N LEU A 113 -5.27 -14.58 -26.84
CA LEU A 113 -5.24 -13.73 -28.03
C LEU A 113 -4.22 -14.20 -29.06
N ASP A 114 -2.98 -14.47 -28.64
CA ASP A 114 -1.93 -15.02 -29.51
C ASP A 114 -2.36 -16.34 -30.15
N ALA A 115 -3.04 -17.20 -29.39
CA ALA A 115 -3.58 -18.45 -29.90
C ALA A 115 -4.68 -18.24 -30.96
N ALA A 116 -5.54 -17.23 -30.80
CA ALA A 116 -6.57 -16.89 -31.78
C ALA A 116 -5.98 -16.25 -33.05
N ASP A 117 -5.05 -15.31 -32.90
CA ASP A 117 -4.33 -14.71 -34.03
C ASP A 117 -3.56 -15.78 -34.83
N ALA A 118 -2.88 -16.72 -34.16
CA ALA A 118 -2.20 -17.82 -34.84
C ALA A 118 -3.16 -18.70 -35.65
N ARG A 119 -4.39 -18.95 -35.16
CA ARG A 119 -5.42 -19.69 -35.91
C ARG A 119 -5.88 -18.90 -37.13
N LEU A 120 -6.17 -17.61 -36.97
CA LEU A 120 -6.61 -16.74 -38.06
C LEU A 120 -5.56 -16.63 -39.17
N ARG A 121 -4.29 -16.42 -38.80
CA ARG A 121 -3.17 -16.39 -39.75
C ARG A 121 -3.01 -17.70 -40.52
N LYS A 122 -3.21 -18.84 -39.86
CA LYS A 122 -3.19 -20.15 -40.53
C LYS A 122 -4.33 -20.28 -41.55
N THR A 123 -5.54 -19.81 -41.23
CA THR A 123 -6.67 -19.84 -42.16
C THR A 123 -6.48 -18.86 -43.32
N LEU A 124 -5.97 -17.65 -43.07
CA LEU A 124 -5.62 -16.68 -44.12
C LEU A 124 -4.49 -17.20 -45.02
N GLY A 125 -3.49 -17.88 -44.46
CA GLY A 125 -2.46 -18.57 -45.24
C GLY A 125 -3.05 -19.65 -46.14
N SER A 126 -4.00 -20.44 -45.63
CA SER A 126 -4.70 -21.46 -46.41
C SER A 126 -5.52 -20.85 -47.56
N LEU A 127 -6.17 -19.70 -47.32
CA LEU A 127 -6.85 -18.93 -48.36
C LEU A 127 -5.87 -18.42 -49.42
N ARG A 128 -4.70 -17.91 -49.01
CA ARG A 128 -3.68 -17.41 -49.93
C ARG A 128 -3.11 -18.51 -50.84
N GLU A 129 -2.89 -19.70 -50.28
CA GLU A 129 -2.39 -20.88 -51.02
C GLU A 129 -3.42 -21.49 -51.97
N THR A 130 -4.72 -21.24 -51.76
CA THR A 130 -5.79 -21.79 -52.59
C THR A 130 -6.07 -20.91 -53.80
N ILE A 131 -5.49 -21.29 -54.94
CA ILE A 131 -5.68 -20.60 -56.22
C ILE A 131 -7.06 -20.92 -56.80
N VAL A 132 -7.78 -19.88 -57.24
CA VAL A 132 -9.07 -20.03 -57.93
C VAL A 132 -8.86 -20.62 -59.32
N HIS A 133 -9.58 -21.71 -59.62
CA HIS A 133 -9.43 -22.41 -60.90
C HIS A 133 -9.79 -21.50 -62.08
N ALA A 134 -9.01 -21.58 -63.17
CA ALA A 134 -9.15 -20.71 -64.34
C ALA A 134 -10.55 -20.77 -64.97
N SER A 135 -11.23 -21.93 -64.92
CA SER A 135 -12.59 -22.07 -65.47
C SER A 135 -13.67 -21.28 -64.72
N PHE A 136 -13.38 -20.73 -63.53
CA PHE A 136 -14.28 -19.82 -62.80
C PHE A 136 -14.00 -18.34 -63.09
N ARG A 137 -12.99 -18.04 -63.91
CA ARG A 137 -12.55 -16.69 -64.23
C ARG A 137 -12.85 -16.37 -65.71
N PRO A 138 -13.10 -15.08 -66.05
CA PRO A 138 -13.17 -14.64 -67.44
C PRO A 138 -11.85 -14.93 -68.18
N GLU A 139 -11.93 -15.16 -69.49
CA GLU A 139 -10.74 -15.43 -70.31
C GLU A 139 -9.78 -14.22 -70.30
N GLY A 140 -8.53 -14.43 -69.89
CA GLY A 140 -7.48 -13.41 -69.87
C GLY A 140 -7.17 -12.76 -68.51
N GLU A 141 -7.85 -13.15 -67.43
CA GLU A 141 -7.60 -12.59 -66.09
C GLU A 141 -6.44 -13.30 -65.35
N GLU A 142 -5.61 -12.52 -64.63
CA GLU A 142 -4.50 -13.01 -63.78
C GLU A 142 -4.99 -14.05 -62.73
N PRO A 143 -4.12 -14.99 -62.30
CA PRO A 143 -4.43 -15.95 -61.24
C PRO A 143 -4.72 -15.26 -59.90
N LYS A 144 -6.00 -15.28 -59.51
CA LYS A 144 -6.46 -14.85 -58.19
C LYS A 144 -6.49 -16.00 -57.19
N SER A 145 -6.12 -15.68 -55.96
CA SER A 145 -6.29 -16.54 -54.79
C SER A 145 -7.68 -16.33 -54.18
N LEU A 146 -8.19 -17.29 -53.39
CA LEU A 146 -9.40 -17.06 -52.58
C LEU A 146 -9.24 -15.86 -51.65
N HIS A 147 -8.01 -15.58 -51.21
CA HIS A 147 -7.71 -14.43 -50.38
C HIS A 147 -8.05 -13.08 -51.04
N ASP A 148 -7.96 -12.97 -52.37
CA ASP A 148 -8.23 -11.72 -53.10
C ASP A 148 -9.73 -11.33 -53.08
N PHE A 149 -10.59 -12.25 -52.64
CA PHE A 149 -12.03 -12.04 -52.49
C PHE A 149 -12.43 -11.68 -51.04
N VAL A 150 -11.46 -11.57 -50.13
CA VAL A 150 -11.66 -11.28 -48.72
C VAL A 150 -11.23 -9.85 -48.42
N ASP A 151 -12.02 -9.13 -47.61
CA ASP A 151 -11.65 -7.80 -47.12
C ASP A 151 -10.84 -7.90 -45.82
N GLU A 152 -9.55 -7.54 -45.87
CA GLU A 152 -8.66 -7.55 -44.70
C GLU A 152 -8.88 -6.36 -43.76
N ARG A 153 -9.61 -5.32 -44.17
CA ARG A 153 -9.77 -4.09 -43.37
C ARG A 153 -10.35 -4.36 -41.98
N GLY A 154 -11.31 -5.28 -41.89
CA GLY A 154 -11.90 -5.68 -40.59
C GLY A 154 -10.89 -6.38 -39.68
N VAL A 155 -9.96 -7.16 -40.24
CA VAL A 155 -8.87 -7.79 -39.49
C VAL A 155 -7.91 -6.72 -38.97
N GLU A 156 -7.51 -5.77 -39.84
CA GLU A 156 -6.59 -4.69 -39.48
C GLU A 156 -7.14 -3.77 -38.39
N GLU A 157 -8.42 -3.40 -38.49
CA GLU A 157 -9.10 -2.59 -37.47
C GLU A 157 -9.18 -3.32 -36.13
N LEU A 158 -9.53 -4.61 -36.15
CA LEU A 158 -9.57 -5.46 -34.96
C LEU A 158 -8.18 -5.58 -34.30
N HIS A 159 -7.13 -5.76 -35.09
CA HIS A 159 -5.76 -5.79 -34.59
C HIS A 159 -5.34 -4.45 -34.00
N ALA A 160 -5.73 -3.33 -34.63
CA ALA A 160 -5.42 -1.99 -34.12
C ALA A 160 -6.13 -1.68 -32.79
N THR A 161 -7.41 -2.06 -32.65
CA THR A 161 -8.17 -1.88 -31.42
C THR A 161 -7.63 -2.73 -30.27
N LEU A 162 -7.31 -4.00 -30.53
CA LEU A 162 -6.67 -4.90 -29.56
C LEU A 162 -5.30 -4.40 -29.12
N LYS A 163 -4.47 -3.93 -30.07
CA LYS A 163 -3.17 -3.33 -29.76
C LYS A 163 -3.31 -2.10 -28.88
N SER A 164 -4.26 -1.21 -29.19
CA SER A 164 -4.54 -0.03 -28.37
C SER A 164 -4.99 -0.41 -26.94
N SER A 165 -5.74 -1.50 -26.79
CA SER A 165 -6.19 -2.00 -25.49
C SER A 165 -5.03 -2.57 -24.65
N ILE A 166 -4.11 -3.29 -25.31
CA ILE A 166 -2.85 -3.78 -24.72
C ILE A 166 -1.97 -2.61 -24.27
N ASP A 167 -1.78 -1.60 -25.12
CA ASP A 167 -0.94 -0.44 -24.82
C ASP A 167 -1.49 0.35 -23.61
N ARG A 168 -2.82 0.55 -23.54
CA ARG A 168 -3.48 1.17 -22.38
C ARG A 168 -3.29 0.37 -21.09
N THR A 169 -3.43 -0.95 -21.17
CA THR A 169 -3.22 -1.84 -20.01
C THR A 169 -1.78 -1.78 -19.53
N ASN A 170 -0.80 -1.81 -20.44
CA ASN A 170 0.63 -1.70 -20.10
C ASN A 170 0.99 -0.34 -19.50
N ALA A 171 0.43 0.76 -20.02
CA ALA A 171 0.64 2.10 -19.47
C ALA A 171 0.11 2.20 -18.04
N SER A 172 -1.14 1.76 -17.82
CA SER A 172 -1.78 1.70 -16.51
C SER A 172 -1.01 0.81 -15.52
N GLN A 173 -0.48 -0.34 -15.98
CA GLN A 173 0.38 -1.20 -15.16
C GLN A 173 1.68 -0.49 -14.75
N ALA A 174 2.32 0.23 -15.67
CA ALA A 174 3.55 0.97 -15.38
C ALA A 174 3.33 2.10 -14.36
N GLU A 175 2.19 2.79 -14.45
CA GLU A 175 1.76 3.80 -13.47
C GLU A 175 1.55 3.17 -12.07
N LEU A 176 0.82 2.05 -12.00
CA LEU A 176 0.63 1.31 -10.74
C LEU A 176 1.96 0.82 -10.16
N ASP A 177 2.87 0.32 -10.99
CA ASP A 177 4.17 -0.17 -10.53
C ASP A 177 5.03 0.97 -10.00
N SER A 178 5.05 2.12 -10.68
CA SER A 178 5.73 3.32 -10.17
C SER A 178 5.15 3.80 -8.85
N SER A 179 3.82 3.75 -8.71
CA SER A 179 3.09 4.06 -7.47
C SER A 179 3.47 3.10 -6.34
N ASN A 180 3.57 1.80 -6.62
CA ASN A 180 3.98 0.77 -5.66
C ASN A 180 5.42 0.96 -5.17
N PHE A 181 6.36 1.27 -6.07
CA PHE A 181 7.74 1.58 -5.67
C PHE A 181 7.81 2.81 -4.76
N ALA A 182 7.04 3.87 -5.08
CA ALA A 182 6.97 5.05 -4.23
C ALA A 182 6.37 4.73 -2.85
N PHE A 183 5.37 3.86 -2.78
CA PHE A 183 4.83 3.40 -1.50
C PHE A 183 5.86 2.57 -0.70
N ASP A 184 6.63 1.70 -1.37
CA ASP A 184 7.70 0.93 -0.72
C ASP A 184 8.81 1.81 -0.14
N ASP A 185 9.20 2.88 -0.86
CA ASP A 185 10.16 3.87 -0.37
C ASP A 185 9.67 4.57 0.91
N GLU A 186 8.39 4.95 0.97
CA GLU A 186 7.79 5.54 2.16
C GLU A 186 7.76 4.55 3.33
N LEU A 187 7.44 3.29 3.06
CA LEU A 187 7.44 2.24 4.06
C LEU A 187 8.87 1.98 4.61
N GLN A 188 9.88 2.06 3.75
CA GLN A 188 11.28 1.98 4.15
C GLN A 188 11.70 3.19 5.00
N ALA A 189 11.23 4.40 4.67
CA ALA A 189 11.44 5.59 5.48
C ALA A 189 10.83 5.45 6.89
N ILE A 190 9.60 4.93 6.98
CA ILE A 190 8.93 4.63 8.27
C ILE A 190 9.73 3.57 9.05
N LYS A 191 10.20 2.51 8.37
CA LYS A 191 11.05 1.47 8.99
C LYS A 191 12.34 2.05 9.56
N LYS A 192 12.98 3.00 8.87
CA LYS A 192 14.16 3.72 9.36
C LYS A 192 13.84 4.57 10.57
N ALA A 193 12.72 5.31 10.56
CA ALA A 193 12.27 6.10 11.71
C ALA A 193 11.97 5.22 12.93
N LEU A 194 11.34 4.05 12.74
CA LEU A 194 11.15 3.04 13.78
C LEU A 194 12.48 2.48 14.29
N GLY A 195 13.48 2.33 13.43
CA GLY A 195 14.86 1.98 13.80
C GLY A 195 15.48 3.01 14.75
N ASN A 196 15.36 4.29 14.42
CA ASN A 196 15.83 5.39 15.27
C ASN A 196 15.13 5.41 16.64
N TYR A 197 13.82 5.20 16.67
CA TYR A 197 13.06 5.05 17.92
C TYR A 197 13.57 3.88 18.77
N ARG A 198 13.80 2.71 18.16
CA ARG A 198 14.36 1.55 18.88
C ARG A 198 15.75 1.82 19.42
N ALA A 199 16.60 2.52 18.66
CA ALA A 199 17.91 2.94 19.11
C ALA A 199 17.81 3.90 20.31
N ALA A 200 16.99 4.93 20.23
CA ALA A 200 16.75 5.87 21.34
C ALA A 200 16.24 5.15 22.60
N THR A 201 15.31 4.21 22.44
CA THR A 201 14.77 3.41 23.55
C THR A 201 15.86 2.52 24.16
N LYS A 202 16.71 1.88 23.33
CA LYS A 202 17.80 1.02 23.81
C LYS A 202 18.85 1.83 24.58
N LEU A 203 19.23 3.01 24.08
CA LEU A 203 20.15 3.90 24.80
C LEU A 203 19.57 4.32 26.15
N ALA A 204 18.29 4.72 26.19
CA ALA A 204 17.60 5.08 27.42
C ALA A 204 17.60 3.93 28.44
N SER A 205 17.24 2.71 28.04
CA SER A 205 17.18 1.56 28.93
C SER A 205 18.57 1.11 29.42
N SER A 206 19.61 1.21 28.59
CA SER A 206 20.98 0.82 28.98
C SER A 206 21.61 1.74 30.04
N ARG A 207 21.18 3.00 30.13
CA ARG A 207 21.65 3.97 31.14
C ARG A 207 20.92 3.83 32.47
N SER A 208 19.70 3.31 32.48
CA SER A 208 18.92 3.04 33.68
C SER A 208 19.27 1.69 34.36
N SER A 209 19.97 0.79 33.66
CA SER A 209 20.31 -0.55 34.15
C SER A 209 21.81 -0.72 34.39
N VAL A 210 22.39 0.01 35.35
CA VAL A 210 23.73 -0.30 35.90
C VAL A 210 23.68 -1.34 37.03
N SER A 211 22.51 -1.92 37.33
CA SER A 211 22.37 -2.92 38.39
C SER A 211 21.31 -3.98 38.07
N SER A 212 21.61 -4.86 37.11
CA SER A 212 21.04 -6.23 37.07
C SER A 212 21.66 -7.02 35.93
N SER A 213 22.34 -8.11 36.29
CA SER A 213 22.93 -9.09 35.40
C SER A 213 21.90 -9.75 34.46
N ALA A 214 22.35 -9.95 33.22
CA ALA A 214 22.02 -11.03 32.28
C ALA A 214 20.54 -11.40 32.04
N SER A 215 20.03 -11.03 30.86
CA SER A 215 19.44 -12.01 29.91
C SER A 215 19.26 -11.36 28.54
N GLN A 216 19.95 -11.91 27.53
CA GLN A 216 19.68 -11.61 26.13
C GLN A 216 18.36 -12.30 25.76
N SER A 217 17.27 -11.56 25.77
CA SER A 217 16.01 -11.99 25.15
C SER A 217 15.54 -10.85 24.26
N ALA A 218 15.77 -11.03 22.96
CA ALA A 218 15.34 -10.13 21.92
C ALA A 218 13.83 -10.23 21.71
N SER A 219 13.04 -9.67 22.61
CA SER A 219 11.63 -9.41 22.35
C SER A 219 11.10 -8.35 23.31
N ASN A 220 10.68 -7.24 22.72
CA ASN A 220 10.04 -6.08 23.33
C ASN A 220 11.01 -5.12 24.03
N SER A 221 11.50 -4.11 23.29
CA SER A 221 12.05 -2.89 23.86
C SER A 221 10.97 -2.22 24.74
N SER A 222 10.96 -2.55 26.03
CA SER A 222 10.11 -1.92 27.03
C SER A 222 10.50 -0.45 27.17
N LEU A 223 9.49 0.39 27.38
CA LEU A 223 9.72 1.80 27.69
C LEU A 223 10.61 1.91 28.94
N PRO A 224 11.44 2.97 29.07
CA PRO A 224 12.19 3.21 30.29
C PRO A 224 11.23 3.21 31.49
N SER A 225 11.60 2.50 32.55
CA SER A 225 10.73 2.32 33.71
C SER A 225 10.71 3.58 34.57
N LEU A 226 9.52 4.11 34.86
CA LEU A 226 9.32 5.21 35.80
C LEU A 226 9.53 4.79 37.26
N THR A 227 9.73 3.50 37.55
CA THR A 227 9.70 2.94 38.92
C THR A 227 10.75 3.51 39.87
N SER A 228 11.87 4.04 39.35
CA SER A 228 12.95 4.61 40.18
C SER A 228 12.76 6.10 40.50
N MET A 229 12.00 6.84 39.68
CA MET A 229 11.85 8.29 39.86
C MET A 229 11.13 8.69 41.15
N PRO A 230 10.00 8.06 41.54
CA PRO A 230 9.33 8.38 42.80
C PRO A 230 10.20 8.14 44.03
N SER A 231 11.01 7.07 44.06
CA SER A 231 11.92 6.81 45.18
C SER A 231 13.04 7.84 45.27
N MET A 232 13.56 8.33 44.13
CA MET A 232 14.56 9.40 44.12
C MET A 232 13.97 10.73 44.62
N VAL A 233 12.75 11.09 44.22
CA VAL A 233 12.06 12.29 44.73
C VAL A 233 11.81 12.17 46.23
N HIS A 234 11.38 11.01 46.72
CA HIS A 234 11.20 10.79 48.16
C HIS A 234 12.53 10.92 48.93
N SER A 235 13.63 10.43 48.37
CA SER A 235 14.97 10.62 48.94
C SER A 235 15.35 12.10 49.05
N LEU A 236 15.05 12.91 48.02
CA LEU A 236 15.27 14.36 48.05
C LEU A 236 14.42 15.06 49.10
N GLU A 237 13.16 14.64 49.27
CA GLU A 237 12.26 15.17 50.32
C GLU A 237 12.79 14.85 51.72
N MET A 238 13.32 13.63 51.93
CA MET A 238 13.95 13.24 53.18
C MET A 238 15.20 14.09 53.50
N HIS A 239 16.11 14.27 52.53
CA HIS A 239 17.29 15.12 52.72
C HIS A 239 16.92 16.58 53.02
N ALA A 240 15.92 17.13 52.32
CA ALA A 240 15.44 18.49 52.58
C ALA A 240 14.85 18.64 53.99
N GLN A 241 14.12 17.62 54.47
CA GLN A 241 13.58 17.60 55.82
C GLN A 241 14.68 17.51 56.89
N GLU A 242 15.69 16.66 56.67
CA GLU A 242 16.86 16.54 57.55
C GLU A 242 17.64 17.85 57.61
N MET A 243 17.92 18.48 56.46
CA MET A 243 18.57 19.79 56.39
C MET A 243 17.78 20.90 57.09
N ALA A 244 16.44 20.88 57.01
CA ALA A 244 15.59 21.83 57.72
C ALA A 244 15.66 21.64 59.24
N ASN A 245 15.71 20.40 59.73
CA ASN A 245 15.88 20.09 61.15
C ASN A 245 17.26 20.54 61.67
N LEU A 246 18.33 20.34 60.89
CA LEU A 246 19.69 20.79 61.22
C LEU A 246 19.78 22.32 61.27
N LEU A 247 19.14 23.02 60.32
CA LEU A 247 19.04 24.48 60.34
C LEU A 247 18.23 24.99 61.54
N GLU A 248 17.14 24.32 61.91
CA GLU A 248 16.39 24.67 63.12
C GLU A 248 17.24 24.55 64.38
N SER A 249 18.09 23.51 64.47
CA SER A 249 19.05 23.34 65.56
C SER A 249 20.07 24.49 65.60
N LEU A 250 20.64 24.86 64.45
CA LEU A 250 21.57 25.99 64.32
C LEU A 250 20.94 27.34 64.69
N VAL A 251 19.69 27.58 64.28
CA VAL A 251 18.93 28.79 64.64
C VAL A 251 18.68 28.84 66.14
N ARG A 252 18.27 27.73 66.76
CA ARG A 252 18.10 27.65 68.22
C ARG A 252 19.42 27.92 68.96
N HIS A 253 20.54 27.36 68.49
CA HIS A 253 21.86 27.63 69.06
C HIS A 253 22.24 29.12 68.93
N PHE A 254 21.97 29.74 67.78
CA PHE A 254 22.18 31.18 67.58
C PHE A 254 21.33 32.03 68.53
N ASP A 255 20.04 31.71 68.69
CA ASP A 255 19.13 32.40 69.60
C ASP A 255 19.57 32.25 71.07
N LEU A 256 20.06 31.07 71.46
CA LEU A 256 20.67 30.83 72.78
C LEU A 256 21.95 31.64 72.97
N CYS A 257 22.83 31.72 71.96
CA CYS A 257 24.04 32.55 72.00
C CYS A 257 23.70 34.05 72.15
N VAL A 258 22.68 34.54 71.43
CA VAL A 258 22.20 35.93 71.55
C VAL A 258 21.66 36.19 72.95
N THR A 259 20.90 35.24 73.51
CA THR A 259 20.32 35.34 74.86
C THR A 259 21.41 35.37 75.94
N ALA A 260 22.37 34.45 75.89
CA ALA A 260 23.50 34.43 76.82
C ALA A 260 24.34 35.71 76.77
N VAL A 261 24.66 36.22 75.57
CA VAL A 261 25.42 37.48 75.42
C VAL A 261 24.63 38.68 75.97
N LYS A 262 23.30 38.73 75.82
CA LYS A 262 22.47 39.81 76.39
C LYS A 262 22.44 39.80 77.93
N HIS A 263 22.52 38.63 78.57
CA HIS A 263 22.53 38.49 80.03
C HIS A 263 23.90 38.83 80.68
N THR A 264 24.96 38.99 79.88
CA THR A 264 26.26 39.44 80.38
C THR A 264 26.39 40.96 80.47
N GLU A 265 27.08 41.44 81.51
CA GLU A 265 27.37 42.86 81.70
C GLU A 265 28.13 43.45 80.50
N GLY A 266 27.51 44.43 79.80
CA GLY A 266 28.06 45.04 78.59
C GLY A 266 27.84 44.26 77.28
N GLY A 267 27.35 43.02 77.33
CA GLY A 267 27.15 42.18 76.15
C GLY A 267 25.93 42.57 75.30
N GLY A 268 24.92 43.26 75.85
CA GLY A 268 23.75 43.72 75.09
C GLY A 268 24.07 44.69 73.94
N ALA A 269 25.11 45.52 74.07
CA ALA A 269 25.58 46.39 72.99
C ALA A 269 26.37 45.62 71.91
N ALA A 270 27.12 44.59 72.32
CA ALA A 270 27.87 43.71 71.43
C ALA A 270 26.97 42.75 70.64
N ALA A 271 25.90 42.23 71.26
CA ALA A 271 24.89 41.45 70.56
C ALA A 271 24.22 42.29 69.48
N LYS A 272 23.81 43.54 69.78
CA LYS A 272 23.17 44.45 68.81
C LYS A 272 24.08 44.82 67.64
N SER A 273 25.38 45.00 67.85
CA SER A 273 26.32 45.28 66.75
C SER A 273 26.53 44.09 65.82
N ILE A 274 26.53 42.86 66.36
CA ILE A 274 26.75 41.63 65.59
C ILE A 274 25.47 41.19 64.86
N THR A 275 24.30 41.32 65.50
CA THR A 275 22.99 40.97 64.90
C THR A 275 22.47 42.03 63.93
N GLY A 276 22.87 43.30 64.11
CA GLY A 276 22.49 44.41 63.21
C GLY A 276 23.13 44.36 61.82
N ASP A 277 24.20 43.57 61.65
CA ASP A 277 24.94 43.37 60.39
C ASP A 277 24.59 42.02 59.74
N MET A 278 23.33 41.58 59.82
CA MET A 278 22.91 40.32 59.21
C MET A 278 22.67 40.51 57.69
N PRO A 279 23.16 39.61 56.82
CA PRO A 279 22.86 39.69 55.40
C PRO A 279 21.34 39.61 55.17
N ALA A 280 20.82 40.52 54.35
CA ALA A 280 19.38 40.70 54.08
C ALA A 280 18.64 39.41 53.65
N GLY A 281 19.36 38.36 53.22
CA GLY A 281 18.81 37.04 52.91
C GLY A 281 18.29 36.23 54.10
N VAL A 282 18.71 36.53 55.33
CA VAL A 282 18.15 35.91 56.56
C VAL A 282 16.83 36.58 56.97
N ILE A 283 16.58 37.80 56.49
CA ILE A 283 15.53 38.69 57.01
C ILE A 283 14.30 38.75 56.07
N SER A 284 14.46 38.53 54.76
CA SER A 284 13.37 38.82 53.80
C SER A 284 12.48 37.65 53.34
N SER A 285 12.69 36.39 53.76
CA SER A 285 12.06 35.27 53.04
C SER A 285 11.33 34.21 53.88
N ARG A 286 10.76 34.57 55.03
CA ARG A 286 9.46 33.98 55.42
C ARG A 286 8.40 34.98 55.01
N GLY A 287 7.55 34.63 54.05
CA GLY A 287 6.41 35.46 53.60
C GLY A 287 5.42 35.76 54.73
N GLY A 288 5.78 36.70 55.58
CA GLY A 288 5.04 37.15 56.74
C GLY A 288 5.72 38.40 57.29
N ALA A 289 5.08 39.54 57.10
CA ALA A 289 5.52 40.89 57.48
C ALA A 289 5.60 41.14 59.00
N ASN A 290 5.96 40.14 59.82
CA ASN A 290 5.89 40.22 61.29
C ASN A 290 7.10 39.62 62.03
N ILE A 291 8.11 39.05 61.36
CA ILE A 291 9.30 38.51 62.07
C ILE A 291 10.36 39.60 62.30
N GLU A 292 10.42 40.63 61.44
CA GLU A 292 11.24 41.82 61.70
C GLU A 292 10.87 42.47 63.04
N GLU A 293 9.58 42.45 63.39
CA GLU A 293 9.04 43.01 64.61
C GLU A 293 9.19 42.05 65.81
N ASP A 294 9.14 40.73 65.62
CA ASP A 294 9.33 39.72 66.68
C ASP A 294 10.80 39.52 67.10
N ILE A 295 11.75 39.59 66.17
CA ILE A 295 13.19 39.51 66.48
C ILE A 295 13.68 40.85 67.05
N ASN A 296 13.27 41.99 66.47
CA ASN A 296 13.59 43.30 67.03
C ASN A 296 12.87 43.57 68.36
N SER A 297 11.68 43.02 68.59
CA SER A 297 11.01 43.10 69.89
C SER A 297 11.69 42.21 70.93
N ASN A 298 12.12 40.98 70.61
CA ASN A 298 12.97 40.16 71.50
C ASN A 298 14.38 40.73 71.71
N LEU A 299 14.90 41.55 70.81
CA LEU A 299 16.14 42.32 70.98
C LEU A 299 16.00 43.51 71.94
N ASN A 300 14.77 43.97 72.19
CA ASN A 300 14.45 45.12 73.04
C ASN A 300 13.55 44.79 74.24
N ALA A 301 13.15 43.52 74.41
CA ALA A 301 12.36 43.06 75.55
C ALA A 301 13.20 43.07 76.84
N PRO A 302 12.67 43.58 77.97
CA PRO A 302 13.29 43.39 79.28
C PRO A 302 13.47 41.89 79.55
N LEU A 303 14.70 41.49 79.86
CA LEU A 303 15.04 40.08 80.13
C LEU A 303 14.41 39.66 81.46
N ASP A 304 13.79 38.48 81.49
CA ASP A 304 13.39 37.86 82.76
C ASP A 304 14.65 37.54 83.59
N PRO A 305 14.65 37.75 84.91
CA PRO A 305 15.82 37.49 85.74
C PRO A 305 16.12 35.99 85.77
N LEU A 306 17.09 35.56 84.96
CA LEU A 306 17.63 34.20 84.99
C LEU A 306 18.40 33.98 86.29
N SER A 307 18.24 32.83 86.94
CA SER A 307 19.09 32.48 88.07
C SER A 307 20.51 32.15 87.60
N ASP A 308 21.50 32.38 88.48
CA ASP A 308 22.92 32.09 88.16
C ASP A 308 23.14 30.61 87.79
N CYS A 309 22.34 29.70 88.36
CA CYS A 309 22.37 28.27 88.03
C CYS A 309 21.84 27.97 86.62
N GLU A 310 20.71 28.56 86.23
CA GLU A 310 20.13 28.42 84.88
C GLU A 310 21.04 29.06 83.82
N TYR A 311 21.68 30.18 84.16
CA TYR A 311 22.64 30.84 83.30
C TYR A 311 23.87 29.96 83.04
N GLN A 312 24.38 29.31 84.07
CA GLN A 312 25.52 28.41 83.95
C GLN A 312 25.20 27.14 83.17
N GLU A 313 23.98 26.60 83.31
CA GLU A 313 23.49 25.48 82.49
C GLU A 313 23.38 25.87 81.01
N MET A 314 22.78 27.04 80.70
CA MET A 314 22.67 27.57 79.34
C MET A 314 24.05 27.77 78.68
N VAL A 315 25.01 28.31 79.43
CA VAL A 315 26.38 28.52 78.95
C VAL A 315 27.10 27.19 78.67
N ASN A 316 26.89 26.16 79.49
CA ASN A 316 27.44 24.83 79.23
C ASN A 316 26.86 24.21 77.95
N VAL A 317 25.55 24.40 77.69
CA VAL A 317 24.91 23.98 76.43
C VAL A 317 25.53 24.70 75.23
N ILE A 318 25.74 26.03 75.32
CA ILE A 318 26.36 26.81 74.23
C ILE A 318 27.78 26.32 73.91
N ILE A 319 28.58 25.99 74.91
CA ILE A 319 29.96 25.51 74.69
C ILE A 319 29.96 24.14 74.00
N ASN A 320 29.05 23.24 74.39
CA ASN A 320 28.90 21.92 73.78
C ASN A 320 28.39 22.04 72.33
N ASP A 321 27.30 22.78 72.11
CA ASP A 321 26.74 23.01 70.78
C ASP A 321 27.73 23.71 69.84
N ALA A 322 28.55 24.63 70.35
CA ALA A 322 29.55 25.32 69.54
C ALA A 322 30.68 24.40 69.05
N ALA A 323 30.93 23.28 69.73
CA ALA A 323 31.87 22.26 69.25
C ALA A 323 31.26 21.42 68.12
N GLU A 324 29.96 21.17 68.14
CA GLU A 324 29.23 20.36 67.16
C GLU A 324 28.71 21.18 65.96
N ALA A 325 28.63 22.51 66.08
CA ALA A 325 28.04 23.38 65.07
C ALA A 325 28.73 23.31 63.68
N GLU A 326 30.04 23.10 63.63
CA GLU A 326 30.77 22.94 62.35
C GLU A 326 30.45 21.58 61.70
N ASP A 327 30.32 20.52 62.51
CA ASP A 327 29.95 19.18 62.02
C ASP A 327 28.54 19.18 61.42
N VAL A 328 27.60 19.90 62.05
CA VAL A 328 26.24 20.11 61.52
C VAL A 328 26.27 20.87 60.18
N VAL A 329 27.14 21.88 60.04
CA VAL A 329 27.29 22.62 58.77
C VAL A 329 27.88 21.73 57.68
N MET A 330 28.86 20.88 58.01
CA MET A 330 29.41 19.89 57.07
C MET A 330 28.34 18.87 56.65
N GLU A 331 27.52 18.38 57.58
CA GLU A 331 26.40 17.49 57.24
C GLU A 331 25.41 18.17 56.27
N ILE A 332 25.04 19.43 56.50
CA ILE A 332 24.19 20.19 55.57
C ILE A 332 24.84 20.29 54.17
N GLN A 333 26.17 20.47 54.10
CA GLN A 333 26.92 20.53 52.84
C GLN A 333 26.97 19.19 52.11
N ASP A 334 27.16 18.09 52.84
CA ASP A 334 27.16 16.74 52.26
C ASP A 334 25.76 16.39 51.71
N ARG A 335 24.71 16.70 52.48
CA ARG A 335 23.32 16.48 52.08
C ARG A 335 22.93 17.24 50.82
N ILE A 336 23.33 18.52 50.71
CA ILE A 336 23.04 19.27 49.48
C ILE A 336 23.80 18.70 48.28
N GLY A 337 25.04 18.23 48.46
CA GLY A 337 25.79 17.54 47.41
C GLY A 337 25.12 16.25 46.94
N GLU A 338 24.61 15.43 47.87
CA GLU A 338 23.80 14.23 47.55
C GLU A 338 22.53 14.61 46.78
N MET A 339 21.82 15.66 47.21
CA MET A 339 20.62 16.14 46.54
C MET A 339 20.87 16.64 45.11
N GLU A 340 21.96 17.35 44.87
CA GLU A 340 22.34 17.82 43.54
C GLU A 340 22.65 16.65 42.59
N SER A 341 23.36 15.63 43.07
CA SER A 341 23.65 14.40 42.32
C SER A 341 22.38 13.62 41.95
N VAL A 342 21.46 13.45 42.91
CA VAL A 342 20.18 12.77 42.65
C VAL A 342 19.32 13.57 41.66
N MET A 343 19.31 14.91 41.76
CA MET A 343 18.61 15.78 40.82
C MET A 343 19.20 15.70 39.40
N GLU A 344 20.51 15.65 39.24
CA GLU A 344 21.16 15.46 37.94
C GLU A 344 20.73 14.14 37.29
N ASN A 345 20.66 13.05 38.07
CA ASN A 345 20.16 11.77 37.59
C ASN A 345 18.67 11.83 37.17
N LEU A 346 17.82 12.53 37.93
CA LEU A 346 16.41 12.75 37.57
C LEU A 346 16.26 13.51 36.24
N LEU A 347 17.05 14.56 36.04
CA LEU A 347 17.06 15.33 34.79
C LEU A 347 17.54 14.47 33.61
N ALA A 348 18.57 13.66 33.80
CA ALA A 348 19.05 12.73 32.76
C ALA A 348 17.97 11.69 32.40
N GLN A 349 17.21 11.19 33.36
CA GLN A 349 16.08 10.28 33.10
C GLN A 349 14.95 10.97 32.33
N ARG A 350 14.59 12.20 32.71
CA ARG A 350 13.63 13.03 31.96
C ARG A 350 14.07 13.20 30.51
N ASP A 351 15.33 13.55 30.27
CA ASP A 351 15.86 13.76 28.92
C ASP A 351 15.77 12.51 28.06
N ASN A 352 15.99 11.33 28.66
CA ASN A 352 15.78 10.05 27.98
C ASN A 352 14.30 9.85 27.60
N PHE A 353 13.34 10.13 28.50
CA PHE A 353 11.91 10.06 28.18
C PHE A 353 11.53 11.02 27.05
N VAL A 354 12.02 12.25 27.09
CA VAL A 354 11.78 13.27 26.05
C VAL A 354 12.37 12.86 24.71
N ALA A 355 13.60 12.32 24.69
CA ALA A 355 14.24 11.82 23.47
C ALA A 355 13.44 10.67 22.83
N VAL A 356 12.98 9.71 23.63
CA VAL A 356 12.12 8.61 23.16
C VAL A 356 10.79 9.15 22.62
N TYR A 357 10.14 10.06 23.35
CA TYR A 357 8.89 10.69 22.91
C TYR A 357 9.05 11.42 21.58
N ASN A 358 10.09 12.22 21.41
CA ASN A 358 10.36 12.94 20.17
C ASN A 358 10.61 11.97 19.00
N ALA A 359 11.32 10.86 19.23
CA ALA A 359 11.49 9.82 18.22
C ALA A 359 10.16 9.15 17.86
N THR A 360 9.31 8.83 18.83
CA THR A 360 7.95 8.28 18.60
C THR A 360 7.07 9.27 17.85
N LYS A 361 7.10 10.55 18.22
CA LYS A 361 6.36 11.63 17.55
C LYS A 361 6.82 11.79 16.10
N GLY A 362 8.12 11.66 15.83
CA GLY A 362 8.65 11.67 14.47
C GLY A 362 8.04 10.57 13.59
N VAL A 363 7.97 9.33 14.09
CA VAL A 363 7.30 8.22 13.39
C VAL A 363 5.82 8.56 13.12
N PHE A 364 5.12 9.09 14.13
CA PHE A 364 3.73 9.50 13.99
C PHE A 364 3.53 10.59 12.92
N THR A 365 4.39 11.60 12.88
CA THR A 365 4.28 12.65 11.86
C THR A 365 4.50 12.11 10.45
N HIS A 366 5.43 11.17 10.25
CA HIS A 366 5.61 10.49 8.96
C HIS A 366 4.35 9.71 8.56
N LEU A 367 3.82 8.90 9.48
CA LEU A 367 2.63 8.10 9.21
C LEU A 367 1.39 8.96 8.94
N SER A 368 1.19 10.04 9.71
CA SER A 368 0.07 10.97 9.52
C SER A 368 0.17 11.75 8.20
N SER A 369 1.39 12.11 7.78
CA SER A 369 1.63 12.74 6.48
C SER A 369 1.32 11.77 5.35
N LEU A 370 1.81 10.52 5.46
CA LEU A 370 1.52 9.46 4.49
C LEU A 370 0.01 9.21 4.38
N SER A 371 -0.68 9.04 5.51
CA SER A 371 -2.11 8.72 5.53
C SER A 371 -2.98 9.82 4.91
N SER A 372 -2.60 11.08 5.08
CA SER A 372 -3.42 12.23 4.67
C SER A 372 -3.11 12.69 3.24
N ALA A 373 -1.84 12.68 2.85
CA ALA A 373 -1.41 13.29 1.59
C ALA A 373 -1.19 12.29 0.45
N ARG A 374 -0.75 11.05 0.75
CA ARG A 374 -0.19 10.13 -0.26
C ARG A 374 -0.93 8.80 -0.37
N LEU A 375 -1.32 8.21 0.76
CA LEU A 375 -2.03 6.94 0.80
C LEU A 375 -3.32 6.92 -0.04
N PRO A 376 -4.17 7.98 -0.01
CA PRO A 376 -5.34 8.02 -0.89
C PRO A 376 -4.95 8.00 -2.38
N GLY A 377 -3.82 8.61 -2.75
CA GLY A 377 -3.29 8.57 -4.10
C GLY A 377 -2.88 7.16 -4.52
N TYR A 378 -2.12 6.44 -3.68
CA TYR A 378 -1.72 5.07 -3.97
C TYR A 378 -2.93 4.13 -4.14
N ILE A 379 -3.95 4.28 -3.29
CA ILE A 379 -5.19 3.51 -3.39
C ILE A 379 -5.98 3.91 -4.66
N ALA A 380 -6.03 5.20 -4.99
CA ALA A 380 -6.69 5.68 -6.20
C ALA A 380 -6.03 5.12 -7.47
N GLU A 381 -4.70 5.01 -7.52
CA GLU A 381 -4.00 4.38 -8.64
C GLU A 381 -4.32 2.89 -8.77
N ALA A 382 -4.40 2.15 -7.67
CA ALA A 382 -4.83 0.74 -7.69
C ALA A 382 -6.27 0.58 -8.22
N HIS A 383 -7.18 1.48 -7.83
CA HIS A 383 -8.53 1.51 -8.36
C HIS A 383 -8.58 1.91 -9.84
N ASN A 384 -7.76 2.89 -10.25
CA ASN A 384 -7.67 3.31 -11.64
C ASN A 384 -7.18 2.16 -12.51
N PHE A 385 -6.13 1.46 -12.09
CA PHE A 385 -5.65 0.25 -12.75
C PHE A 385 -6.74 -0.82 -12.85
N THR A 386 -7.44 -1.12 -11.76
CA THR A 386 -8.52 -2.11 -11.77
C THR A 386 -9.64 -1.74 -12.74
N ARG A 387 -10.00 -0.45 -12.81
CA ARG A 387 -11.00 0.07 -13.74
C ARG A 387 -10.54 -0.08 -15.19
N VAL A 388 -9.34 0.39 -15.51
CA VAL A 388 -8.75 0.28 -16.86
C VAL A 388 -8.64 -1.20 -17.25
N TRP A 389 -8.16 -2.05 -16.34
CA TRP A 389 -8.06 -3.49 -16.59
C TRP A 389 -9.41 -4.11 -16.93
N ASN A 390 -10.46 -3.83 -16.16
CA ASN A 390 -11.79 -4.37 -16.46
C ASN A 390 -12.31 -3.89 -17.83
N GLU A 391 -12.19 -2.59 -18.12
CA GLU A 391 -12.62 -2.01 -19.40
C GLU A 391 -11.86 -2.63 -20.59
N GLU A 392 -10.53 -2.71 -20.52
CA GLU A 392 -9.71 -3.26 -21.60
C GLU A 392 -9.83 -4.79 -21.70
N HIS A 393 -10.02 -5.50 -20.59
CA HIS A 393 -10.25 -6.95 -20.60
C HIS A 393 -11.55 -7.32 -21.30
N ASP A 394 -12.61 -6.53 -21.10
CA ASP A 394 -13.87 -6.73 -21.82
C ASP A 394 -13.71 -6.45 -23.32
N ARG A 395 -12.92 -5.44 -23.71
CA ARG A 395 -12.57 -5.20 -25.12
C ARG A 395 -11.74 -6.34 -25.72
N ILE A 396 -10.76 -6.86 -24.98
CA ILE A 396 -9.94 -7.99 -25.42
C ILE A 396 -10.79 -9.25 -25.58
N LYS A 397 -11.73 -9.51 -24.66
CA LYS A 397 -12.68 -10.62 -24.78
C LYS A 397 -13.60 -10.47 -25.98
N GLY A 398 -14.13 -9.26 -26.21
CA GLY A 398 -14.93 -8.95 -27.40
C GLY A 398 -14.13 -9.23 -28.67
N GLY A 399 -12.93 -8.66 -28.79
CA GLY A 399 -12.10 -8.88 -29.96
C GLY A 399 -11.61 -10.32 -30.13
N LEU A 400 -11.47 -11.09 -29.05
CA LEU A 400 -11.19 -12.52 -29.11
C LEU A 400 -12.37 -13.31 -29.71
N ALA A 401 -13.60 -12.93 -29.37
CA ALA A 401 -14.80 -13.50 -29.98
C ALA A 401 -14.87 -13.14 -31.46
N ASP A 402 -14.65 -11.87 -31.81
CA ASP A 402 -14.64 -11.40 -33.20
C ASP A 402 -13.58 -12.12 -34.05
N LEU A 403 -12.36 -12.34 -33.51
CA LEU A 403 -11.31 -13.12 -34.17
C LEU A 403 -11.74 -14.57 -34.41
N SER A 404 -12.47 -15.17 -33.46
CA SER A 404 -12.98 -16.54 -33.56
C SER A 404 -14.09 -16.65 -34.62
N ASP A 405 -14.99 -15.66 -34.67
CA ASP A 405 -16.06 -15.61 -35.65
C ASP A 405 -15.51 -15.39 -37.06
N LEU A 406 -14.51 -14.52 -37.19
CA LEU A 406 -13.83 -14.27 -38.45
C LEU A 406 -13.05 -15.48 -38.96
N ASN A 407 -12.38 -16.21 -38.05
CA ASN A 407 -11.74 -17.48 -38.36
C ASN A 407 -12.77 -18.52 -38.87
N SER A 408 -13.92 -18.63 -38.21
CA SER A 408 -15.01 -19.52 -38.61
C SER A 408 -15.59 -19.15 -39.97
N LEU A 409 -15.75 -17.85 -40.26
CA LEU A 409 -16.20 -17.34 -41.55
C LEU A 409 -15.24 -17.74 -42.67
N TYR A 410 -13.93 -17.56 -42.46
CA TYR A 410 -12.90 -17.90 -43.45
C TYR A 410 -12.74 -19.41 -43.66
N ASP A 411 -12.87 -20.21 -42.60
CA ASP A 411 -12.94 -21.67 -42.75
C ASP A 411 -14.20 -22.09 -43.53
N GLY A 412 -15.35 -21.48 -43.24
CA GLY A 412 -16.59 -21.70 -43.99
C GLY A 412 -16.46 -21.29 -45.47
N PHE A 413 -15.73 -20.22 -45.77
CA PHE A 413 -15.46 -19.80 -47.15
C PHE A 413 -14.60 -20.82 -47.92
N LEU A 414 -13.58 -21.39 -47.28
CA LEU A 414 -12.80 -22.49 -47.86
C LEU A 414 -13.68 -23.71 -48.16
N GLU A 415 -14.59 -24.06 -47.25
CA GLU A 415 -15.53 -25.18 -47.44
C GLU A 415 -16.54 -24.91 -48.56
N ALA A 416 -17.07 -23.70 -48.62
CA ALA A 416 -17.99 -23.28 -49.67
C ALA A 416 -17.34 -23.35 -51.06
N TYR A 417 -16.04 -23.03 -51.17
CA TYR A 417 -15.30 -23.17 -52.43
C TYR A 417 -15.15 -24.64 -52.87
N ASP A 418 -14.80 -25.55 -51.96
CA ASP A 418 -14.79 -26.99 -52.27
C ASP A 418 -16.20 -27.49 -52.65
N GLY A 419 -17.24 -27.00 -51.99
CA GLY A 419 -18.64 -27.24 -52.34
C GLY A 419 -19.01 -26.74 -53.73
N LEU A 420 -18.53 -25.56 -54.14
CA LEU A 420 -18.75 -24.99 -55.47
C LEU A 420 -18.15 -25.89 -56.56
N ILE A 421 -16.93 -26.40 -56.36
CA ILE A 421 -16.28 -27.33 -57.30
C ILE A 421 -17.13 -28.59 -57.49
N ILE A 422 -17.64 -29.16 -56.39
CA ILE A 422 -18.47 -30.36 -56.40
C ILE A 422 -19.80 -30.09 -57.11
N GLU A 423 -20.44 -28.94 -56.84
CA GLU A 423 -21.71 -28.56 -57.47
C GLU A 423 -21.58 -28.34 -58.97
N VAL A 424 -20.48 -27.72 -59.43
CA VAL A 424 -20.21 -27.52 -60.86
C VAL A 424 -20.02 -28.87 -61.56
N ALA A 425 -19.28 -29.81 -60.93
CA ALA A 425 -19.15 -31.16 -61.45
C ALA A 425 -20.51 -31.90 -61.49
N ARG A 426 -21.36 -31.73 -60.48
CA ARG A 426 -22.72 -32.30 -60.44
C ARG A 426 -23.58 -31.77 -61.59
N ARG A 427 -23.61 -30.44 -61.80
CA ARG A 427 -24.37 -29.81 -62.89
C ARG A 427 -23.88 -30.29 -64.26
N ARG A 428 -22.56 -30.45 -64.43
CA ARG A 428 -21.98 -31.07 -65.64
C ARG A 428 -22.46 -32.50 -65.85
N HIS A 429 -22.46 -33.33 -64.81
CA HIS A 429 -22.93 -34.72 -64.91
C HIS A 429 -24.41 -34.79 -65.29
N VAL A 430 -25.25 -33.94 -64.70
CA VAL A 430 -26.68 -33.84 -65.06
C VAL A 430 -26.83 -33.42 -66.52
N ARG A 431 -26.08 -32.41 -66.98
CA ARG A 431 -26.08 -31.99 -68.39
C ARG A 431 -25.70 -33.13 -69.31
N HIS A 432 -24.63 -33.86 -69.03
CA HIS A 432 -24.19 -34.98 -69.85
C HIS A 432 -25.23 -36.11 -69.89
N ARG A 433 -25.91 -36.36 -68.77
CA ARG A 433 -27.01 -37.33 -68.70
C ARG A 433 -28.21 -36.89 -69.54
N VAL A 434 -28.59 -35.61 -69.50
CA VAL A 434 -29.65 -35.05 -70.37
C VAL A 434 -29.24 -35.17 -71.84
N GLU A 435 -28.00 -34.83 -72.19
CA GLU A 435 -27.47 -34.97 -73.55
C GLU A 435 -27.44 -36.41 -74.03
N LYS A 436 -27.15 -37.37 -73.15
CA LYS A 436 -27.24 -38.80 -73.45
C LYS A 436 -28.69 -39.21 -73.74
N ILE A 437 -29.63 -38.84 -72.87
CA ILE A 437 -31.06 -39.17 -73.07
C ILE A 437 -31.58 -38.56 -74.38
N LEU A 438 -31.21 -37.31 -74.68
CA LEU A 438 -31.60 -36.66 -75.94
C LEU A 438 -31.03 -37.38 -77.16
N ARG A 439 -29.76 -37.85 -77.10
CA ARG A 439 -29.16 -38.67 -78.17
C ARG A 439 -29.88 -40.02 -78.34
N ASP A 440 -30.09 -40.75 -77.24
CA ASP A 440 -30.78 -42.04 -77.26
C ASP A 440 -32.23 -41.89 -77.77
N THR A 441 -32.91 -40.81 -77.37
CA THR A 441 -34.28 -40.51 -77.82
C THR A 441 -34.30 -40.13 -79.29
N ARG A 442 -33.35 -39.31 -79.75
CA ARG A 442 -33.21 -38.96 -81.17
C ARG A 442 -32.97 -40.21 -82.02
N GLN A 443 -32.08 -41.10 -81.59
CA GLN A 443 -31.84 -42.37 -82.28
C GLN A 443 -33.11 -43.23 -82.38
N LYS A 444 -33.89 -43.33 -81.30
CA LYS A 444 -35.18 -44.05 -81.31
C LYS A 444 -36.22 -43.39 -82.22
N LEU A 445 -36.28 -42.05 -82.25
CA LEU A 445 -37.18 -41.31 -83.13
C LEU A 445 -36.78 -41.47 -84.60
N ASP A 446 -35.48 -41.43 -84.90
CA ASP A 446 -34.96 -41.65 -86.24
C ASP A 446 -35.26 -43.10 -86.71
N GLN A 447 -35.13 -44.09 -85.82
CA GLN A 447 -35.53 -45.47 -86.10
C GLN A 447 -37.04 -45.59 -86.40
N LEU A 448 -37.92 -45.02 -85.57
CA LEU A 448 -39.37 -45.04 -85.82
C LEU A 448 -39.75 -44.31 -87.11
N TYR A 449 -39.02 -43.25 -87.45
CA TYR A 449 -39.20 -42.54 -88.71
C TYR A 449 -38.86 -43.44 -89.90
N GLU A 450 -37.73 -44.15 -89.86
CA GLU A 450 -37.33 -45.10 -90.91
C GLU A 450 -38.32 -46.26 -91.03
N GLU A 451 -38.82 -46.79 -89.90
CA GLU A 451 -39.87 -47.82 -89.88
C GLU A 451 -41.17 -47.33 -90.54
N ASP A 452 -41.65 -46.10 -90.25
CA ASP A 452 -42.85 -45.51 -90.88
C ASP A 452 -42.62 -45.19 -92.37
N VAL A 453 -41.44 -44.68 -92.75
CA VAL A 453 -41.09 -44.48 -94.17
C VAL A 453 -41.17 -45.80 -94.92
N ASN A 454 -40.54 -46.86 -94.39
CA ASN A 454 -40.52 -48.17 -95.03
C ASN A 454 -41.93 -48.80 -95.10
N ALA A 455 -42.73 -48.66 -94.04
CA ALA A 455 -44.11 -49.14 -94.02
C ALA A 455 -45.00 -48.41 -95.05
N ARG A 456 -44.89 -47.08 -95.15
CA ARG A 456 -45.61 -46.27 -96.15
C ARG A 456 -45.13 -46.57 -97.58
N GLU A 457 -43.83 -46.77 -97.78
CA GLU A 457 -43.30 -47.15 -99.09
C GLU A 457 -43.77 -48.54 -99.50
N THR A 458 -43.75 -49.52 -98.58
CA THR A 458 -44.30 -50.86 -98.81
C THR A 458 -45.78 -50.78 -99.18
N PHE A 459 -46.57 -50.03 -98.41
CA PHE A 459 -47.99 -49.80 -98.70
C PHE A 459 -48.20 -49.13 -100.08
N ARG A 460 -47.38 -48.14 -100.41
CA ARG A 460 -47.43 -47.45 -101.71
C ARG A 460 -47.11 -48.40 -102.86
N VAL A 461 -46.13 -49.29 -102.71
CA VAL A 461 -45.77 -50.29 -103.74
C VAL A 461 -46.85 -51.35 -103.89
N GLU A 462 -47.45 -51.82 -102.79
CA GLU A 462 -48.44 -52.91 -102.84
C GLU A 462 -49.85 -52.46 -103.25
N GLN A 463 -50.28 -51.28 -102.81
CA GLN A 463 -51.67 -50.81 -102.94
C GLN A 463 -51.81 -49.50 -103.72
N GLY A 464 -50.71 -48.80 -104.00
CA GLY A 464 -50.73 -47.46 -104.60
C GLY A 464 -51.32 -47.41 -106.01
N ASP A 465 -51.10 -48.43 -106.83
CA ASP A 465 -51.63 -48.49 -108.21
C ASP A 465 -53.17 -48.59 -108.27
N TYR A 466 -53.79 -49.03 -107.16
CA TYR A 466 -55.25 -49.19 -107.04
C TYR A 466 -55.93 -48.00 -106.35
N LEU A 467 -55.17 -47.02 -105.86
CA LEU A 467 -55.68 -45.89 -105.11
C LEU A 467 -55.54 -44.58 -105.91
N PRO A 468 -56.65 -43.89 -106.22
CA PRO A 468 -56.61 -42.54 -106.79
C PRO A 468 -55.83 -41.58 -105.87
N SER A 469 -55.02 -40.71 -106.46
CA SER A 469 -54.14 -39.79 -105.71
C SER A 469 -54.89 -38.73 -104.89
N ASP A 470 -56.19 -38.57 -105.10
CA ASP A 470 -57.07 -37.61 -104.43
C ASP A 470 -57.88 -38.19 -103.24
N ILE A 471 -57.80 -39.50 -102.99
CA ILE A 471 -58.57 -40.14 -101.90
C ILE A 471 -58.13 -39.65 -100.51
N TRP A 472 -56.83 -39.34 -100.34
CA TRP A 472 -56.29 -38.74 -99.13
C TRP A 472 -55.01 -37.94 -99.43
N PRO A 473 -54.96 -36.63 -99.14
CA PRO A 473 -53.78 -35.79 -99.39
C PRO A 473 -52.50 -36.24 -98.64
N GLY A 474 -52.65 -37.05 -97.59
CA GLY A 474 -51.52 -37.58 -96.80
C GLY A 474 -50.81 -38.78 -97.41
N LEU A 475 -51.38 -39.41 -98.46
CA LEU A 475 -50.90 -40.68 -99.03
C LEU A 475 -49.45 -40.60 -99.58
N GLY A 476 -49.06 -39.42 -100.08
CA GLY A 476 -47.70 -39.16 -100.60
C GLY A 476 -46.80 -38.37 -99.64
N ARG A 477 -47.22 -38.15 -98.39
CA ARG A 477 -46.48 -37.30 -97.44
C ARG A 477 -45.47 -38.12 -96.65
N GLU A 478 -44.26 -37.58 -96.50
CA GLU A 478 -43.26 -38.13 -95.59
C GLU A 478 -43.76 -38.14 -94.13
N PRO A 479 -43.25 -39.05 -93.29
CA PRO A 479 -43.50 -39.05 -91.86
C PRO A 479 -43.11 -37.73 -91.17
N MET A 480 -43.65 -37.49 -89.98
CA MET A 480 -43.33 -36.31 -89.18
C MET A 480 -41.93 -36.42 -88.56
N ARG A 481 -41.15 -35.33 -88.57
CA ARG A 481 -39.89 -35.22 -87.82
C ARG A 481 -40.10 -34.39 -86.55
N ILE A 482 -39.46 -34.82 -85.45
CA ILE A 482 -39.49 -34.13 -84.15
C ILE A 482 -38.11 -33.56 -83.85
N ALA A 483 -38.05 -32.30 -83.40
CA ALA A 483 -36.80 -31.63 -83.04
C ALA A 483 -36.87 -31.09 -81.60
N PHE A 484 -35.80 -31.32 -80.82
CA PHE A 484 -35.66 -30.77 -79.47
C PHE A 484 -34.93 -29.41 -79.54
N ARG A 485 -35.47 -28.39 -78.86
CA ARG A 485 -34.85 -27.06 -78.74
C ARG A 485 -34.49 -26.79 -77.28
N ARG A 486 -33.27 -26.29 -77.03
CA ARG A 486 -32.87 -25.80 -75.70
C ARG A 486 -33.47 -24.42 -75.45
N ILE A 487 -33.89 -24.18 -74.22
CA ILE A 487 -34.40 -22.89 -73.76
C ILE A 487 -33.56 -22.51 -72.55
N SER A 488 -33.07 -21.27 -72.50
CA SER A 488 -32.29 -20.76 -71.37
C SER A 488 -33.12 -20.79 -70.08
N GLY A 489 -32.51 -21.23 -68.99
CA GLY A 489 -33.15 -21.22 -67.67
C GLY A 489 -33.32 -19.80 -67.14
N GLY A 490 -34.43 -19.53 -66.45
CA GLY A 490 -34.61 -18.28 -65.70
C GLY A 490 -33.84 -18.26 -64.38
N LEU A 491 -33.78 -17.10 -63.72
CA LEU A 491 -33.22 -16.99 -62.36
C LEU A 491 -33.97 -17.93 -61.40
N LEU A 492 -33.22 -18.61 -60.53
CA LEU A 492 -33.79 -19.41 -59.46
C LEU A 492 -34.65 -18.52 -58.54
N LYS A 493 -35.85 -19.00 -58.19
CA LYS A 493 -36.79 -18.29 -57.32
C LYS A 493 -36.16 -18.14 -55.93
N GLY A 494 -35.72 -16.92 -55.59
CA GLY A 494 -35.10 -16.59 -54.30
C GLY A 494 -33.87 -15.68 -54.37
N VAL A 495 -33.23 -15.53 -55.54
CA VAL A 495 -31.97 -14.74 -55.69
C VAL A 495 -32.18 -13.21 -55.57
N LEU A 496 -33.41 -12.72 -55.48
CA LEU A 496 -33.73 -11.29 -55.35
C LEU A 496 -34.38 -10.89 -54.01
N ALA A 497 -34.44 -11.77 -53.01
CA ALA A 497 -35.11 -11.44 -51.76
C ALA A 497 -34.21 -10.81 -50.68
N GLU A 498 -32.88 -10.79 -50.85
CA GLU A 498 -31.95 -10.28 -49.85
C GLU A 498 -30.96 -9.29 -50.49
N ASN A 499 -31.45 -8.09 -50.74
CA ASN A 499 -30.66 -6.85 -50.81
C ASN A 499 -31.61 -5.69 -50.48
N PRO A 500 -31.83 -5.36 -49.20
CA PRO A 500 -32.70 -4.26 -48.82
C PRO A 500 -31.86 -2.99 -48.70
N ASP A 501 -31.15 -2.55 -49.74
CA ASP A 501 -30.40 -1.28 -49.70
C ASP A 501 -30.10 -0.76 -51.12
N VAL A 502 -31.15 -0.49 -51.90
CA VAL A 502 -31.11 0.59 -52.91
C VAL A 502 -32.49 1.24 -52.93
N GLU A 503 -32.60 2.36 -52.25
CA GLU A 503 -33.78 3.23 -52.24
C GLU A 503 -34.23 3.55 -53.67
N THR A 504 -35.47 3.18 -53.99
CA THR A 504 -36.17 3.71 -55.17
C THR A 504 -37.12 4.79 -54.67
N GLN A 505 -36.75 6.06 -54.83
CA GLN A 505 -37.71 7.16 -54.75
C GLN A 505 -38.62 7.08 -55.99
N ILE A 506 -39.90 6.81 -55.76
CA ILE A 506 -40.97 6.95 -56.75
C ILE A 506 -41.88 8.07 -56.25
N ASP A 507 -41.97 9.15 -57.02
CA ASP A 507 -43.05 10.13 -56.90
C ASP A 507 -43.77 10.25 -58.27
N GLN A 508 -44.90 9.53 -58.35
CA GLN A 508 -46.22 9.83 -58.95
C GLN A 508 -46.42 10.55 -60.32
N PRO A 509 -47.64 10.43 -60.92
CA PRO A 509 -47.84 10.04 -62.32
C PRO A 509 -48.32 11.16 -63.26
N GLY A 510 -48.21 10.94 -64.57
CA GLY A 510 -48.76 11.80 -65.62
C GLY A 510 -49.05 11.04 -66.91
N ASP A 511 -50.26 11.26 -67.40
CA ASP A 511 -50.99 10.60 -68.49
C ASP A 511 -50.36 10.71 -69.90
N GLY A 512 -50.69 9.75 -70.78
CA GLY A 512 -50.68 9.94 -72.23
C GLY A 512 -49.56 9.30 -73.09
N ALA A 513 -50.02 8.46 -74.03
CA ALA A 513 -49.41 8.12 -75.33
C ALA A 513 -48.44 6.91 -75.43
N VAL A 514 -48.97 5.84 -76.03
CA VAL A 514 -48.24 4.79 -76.78
C VAL A 514 -47.67 5.41 -78.06
N PRO A 515 -46.39 5.16 -78.43
CA PRO A 515 -46.13 4.12 -79.42
C PRO A 515 -44.89 3.24 -79.14
N LYS A 516 -45.10 1.93 -79.38
CA LYS A 516 -44.17 0.94 -79.95
C LYS A 516 -42.72 1.38 -80.16
N THR A 517 -41.80 0.78 -79.41
CA THR A 517 -40.73 -0.12 -79.93
C THR A 517 -39.95 -0.69 -78.73
N ALA A 518 -40.28 -1.91 -78.32
CA ALA A 518 -39.35 -2.70 -77.52
C ALA A 518 -38.19 -3.10 -78.43
N PRO A 519 -36.92 -2.84 -78.08
CA PRO A 519 -35.82 -3.41 -78.83
C PRO A 519 -35.88 -4.93 -78.62
N GLN A 520 -35.99 -5.66 -79.73
CA GLN A 520 -35.74 -7.08 -79.77
C GLN A 520 -34.36 -7.30 -79.12
N ARG A 521 -34.34 -7.87 -77.91
CA ARG A 521 -33.15 -8.57 -77.44
C ARG A 521 -32.98 -9.73 -78.39
N GLU A 522 -32.02 -9.60 -79.28
CA GLU A 522 -31.48 -10.69 -80.06
C GLU A 522 -31.21 -11.85 -79.10
N ASP A 523 -31.90 -12.96 -79.38
CA ASP A 523 -31.76 -14.25 -78.75
C ASP A 523 -30.35 -14.77 -79.13
N SER A 524 -29.32 -14.26 -78.46
CA SER A 524 -28.00 -14.85 -78.47
C SER A 524 -28.12 -16.22 -77.80
N GLY A 525 -28.19 -17.25 -78.64
CA GLY A 525 -28.34 -18.66 -78.28
C GLY A 525 -27.15 -19.26 -77.54
N GLU A 526 -26.63 -18.60 -76.51
CA GLU A 526 -25.67 -19.18 -75.58
C GLU A 526 -26.46 -19.84 -74.45
N GLY A 527 -26.72 -21.14 -74.62
CA GLY A 527 -27.18 -21.97 -73.52
C GLY A 527 -26.18 -21.96 -72.36
N GLU A 528 -26.65 -22.27 -71.14
CA GLU A 528 -25.85 -22.36 -69.90
C GLU A 528 -24.41 -22.85 -70.16
N ILE A 529 -23.39 -22.05 -69.86
CA ILE A 529 -21.98 -22.44 -70.00
C ILE A 529 -21.55 -23.04 -68.67
N ILE A 530 -21.46 -24.38 -68.59
CA ILE A 530 -20.93 -25.08 -67.42
C ILE A 530 -19.43 -25.30 -67.65
N PRO A 531 -18.55 -24.73 -66.81
CA PRO A 531 -17.11 -24.84 -67.03
C PRO A 531 -16.60 -26.29 -66.94
N GLU A 532 -15.62 -26.63 -67.78
CA GLU A 532 -14.96 -27.93 -67.70
C GLU A 532 -13.91 -27.94 -66.60
N LEU A 533 -14.14 -28.78 -65.58
CA LEU A 533 -13.20 -29.00 -64.49
C LEU A 533 -12.46 -30.35 -64.65
N PRO A 534 -11.13 -30.38 -64.45
CA PRO A 534 -10.34 -31.61 -64.33
C PRO A 534 -10.86 -32.56 -63.24
N LYS A 535 -10.83 -33.88 -63.51
CA LYS A 535 -11.27 -34.92 -62.55
C LYS A 535 -10.43 -34.91 -61.26
N SER A 536 -9.15 -34.60 -61.36
CA SER A 536 -8.23 -34.50 -60.22
C SER A 536 -8.63 -33.42 -59.21
N LEU A 537 -9.16 -32.28 -59.67
CA LEU A 537 -9.62 -31.20 -58.79
C LEU A 537 -10.90 -31.56 -58.07
N PHE A 538 -11.81 -32.27 -58.74
CA PHE A 538 -13.00 -32.81 -58.11
C PHE A 538 -12.64 -33.83 -57.02
N GLU A 539 -11.76 -34.79 -57.33
CA GLU A 539 -11.31 -35.79 -56.36
C GLU A 539 -10.58 -35.15 -55.17
N GLN A 540 -9.76 -34.13 -55.41
CA GLN A 540 -9.06 -33.38 -54.38
C GLN A 540 -10.03 -32.58 -53.49
N ALA A 541 -11.01 -31.88 -54.07
CA ALA A 541 -12.05 -31.18 -53.31
C ALA A 541 -12.91 -32.15 -52.47
N LEU A 542 -13.26 -33.31 -53.03
CA LEU A 542 -14.02 -34.34 -52.34
C LEU A 542 -13.21 -34.99 -51.20
N ALA A 543 -11.89 -35.18 -51.41
CA ALA A 543 -10.98 -35.67 -50.38
C ALA A 543 -10.80 -34.65 -49.24
N ARG A 544 -10.68 -33.35 -49.56
CA ARG A 544 -10.62 -32.27 -48.56
C ARG A 544 -11.90 -32.18 -47.75
N LEU A 545 -13.06 -32.21 -48.41
CA LEU A 545 -14.37 -32.18 -47.76
C LEU A 545 -14.58 -33.38 -46.82
N LYS A 546 -14.24 -34.60 -47.26
CA LYS A 546 -14.30 -35.82 -46.43
C LYS A 546 -13.27 -35.86 -45.30
N GLY A 547 -12.09 -35.29 -45.54
CA GLY A 547 -11.03 -35.19 -44.53
C GLY A 547 -11.40 -34.24 -43.40
N ARG A 548 -12.01 -33.10 -43.74
CA ARG A 548 -12.48 -32.09 -42.78
C ARG A 548 -13.73 -32.55 -42.02
N SER A 549 -14.70 -33.20 -42.69
CA SER A 549 -15.88 -33.74 -42.01
C SER A 549 -15.55 -34.82 -40.95
N ARG A 550 -14.40 -35.49 -41.09
CA ARG A 550 -13.87 -36.46 -40.11
C ARG A 550 -13.08 -35.82 -38.96
N ALA A 551 -12.67 -34.56 -39.08
CA ALA A 551 -11.96 -33.84 -38.03
C ALA A 551 -12.91 -33.08 -37.07
N VAL A 552 -14.16 -32.88 -37.49
CA VAL A 552 -15.22 -32.17 -36.73
C VAL A 552 -16.15 -33.15 -35.97
N SER A 553 -16.07 -34.47 -36.24
CA SER A 553 -16.71 -35.55 -35.47
C SER A 553 -15.70 -36.25 -34.58
#